data_AF-A0A6B1GGT6-F1
#
_entry.id   AF-A0A6B1GGT6-F1
#
_cell.length_a   1.000
_cell.length_b   1.000
_cell.length_c   1.000
_cell.angle_alpha   90.00
_cell.angle_beta   90.00
_cell.angle_gamma   90.00
#
_symmetry.space_group_name_H-M   'P 1'
#
loop_
_entity.id
_entity.type
_entity.pdbx_description
1 polymer ?
#
loop_
_entity_poly.entity_id
_entity_poly.type
_entity_poly.pdbx_seq_one_letter_code
_entity_poly.pdbx_strand_id
1 'polypeptide(L)'
;MLVAIAQHQADIEVDGVAASPEQINDYLVMLQAASGGLHYAFVIVSSVSGVVLGLGLARRFSSLNRYAVACWVFCFAGVAGLLNAAIGQHAEAAPVAFVVASNVVLFVAAIALLVIGIGVLRGERELVPEGADS
;
A
#
# COMPACT_ATOMS: atom_id res chain seq x y z
N MET A 1 -11.28 -13.65 -17.46
CA MET A 1 -11.79 -12.27 -17.65
C MET A 1 -11.12 -11.54 -18.81
N LEU A 2 -9.85 -11.84 -19.16
CA LEU A 2 -9.19 -11.33 -20.39
C LEU A 2 -9.85 -11.78 -21.71
N VAL A 3 -10.45 -12.97 -21.73
CA VAL A 3 -11.14 -13.51 -22.93
C VAL A 3 -12.42 -12.73 -23.27
N ALA A 4 -13.06 -12.05 -22.31
CA ALA A 4 -14.30 -11.31 -22.54
C ALA A 4 -14.08 -9.96 -23.24
N ILE A 5 -12.89 -9.35 -23.11
CA ILE A 5 -12.56 -8.07 -23.75
C ILE A 5 -12.29 -8.28 -25.25
N ALA A 6 -11.77 -9.46 -25.63
CA ALA A 6 -11.50 -9.80 -27.03
C ALA A 6 -12.77 -9.96 -27.90
N GLN A 7 -13.96 -10.19 -27.29
CA GLN A 7 -15.20 -10.40 -28.05
C GLN A 7 -16.00 -9.13 -28.36
N HIS A 8 -15.54 -7.93 -27.95
CA HIS A 8 -16.20 -6.65 -28.26
C HIS A 8 -15.37 -5.72 -29.15
N GLN A 9 -14.34 -6.26 -29.81
CA GLN A 9 -13.33 -5.50 -30.53
C GLN A 9 -13.67 -5.24 -32.02
N ALA A 10 -14.96 -5.08 -32.35
CA ALA A 10 -15.34 -4.83 -33.75
C ALA A 10 -15.11 -3.37 -34.19
N ASP A 11 -15.15 -2.38 -33.30
CA ASP A 11 -15.24 -0.96 -33.73
C ASP A 11 -14.47 0.02 -32.82
N ILE A 12 -13.14 -0.09 -32.70
CA ILE A 12 -12.34 1.01 -32.11
C ILE A 12 -11.22 1.40 -33.08
N GLU A 13 -11.56 2.32 -33.98
CA GLU A 13 -10.61 3.02 -34.85
C GLU A 13 -10.04 4.22 -34.09
N VAL A 14 -8.75 4.20 -33.78
CA VAL A 14 -8.02 5.35 -33.20
C VAL A 14 -6.90 5.71 -34.16
N ASP A 15 -7.00 6.91 -34.75
CA ASP A 15 -5.94 7.62 -35.50
C ASP A 15 -5.30 6.95 -36.73
N GLY A 16 -6.05 6.14 -37.48
CA GLY A 16 -5.64 5.75 -38.85
C GLY A 16 -4.39 4.86 -38.94
N VAL A 17 -3.88 4.36 -37.81
CA VAL A 17 -2.92 3.26 -37.75
C VAL A 17 -3.61 2.13 -37.01
N ALA A 18 -4.15 1.17 -37.74
CA ALA A 18 -4.75 -0.03 -37.16
C ALA A 18 -3.67 -0.81 -36.39
N ALA A 19 -3.63 -0.67 -35.07
CA ALA A 19 -2.89 -1.58 -34.23
C ALA A 19 -3.54 -2.96 -34.36
N SER A 20 -2.75 -3.99 -34.69
CA SER A 20 -3.29 -5.34 -34.77
C SER A 20 -3.86 -5.75 -33.40
N PRO A 21 -4.87 -6.64 -33.35
CA PRO A 21 -5.39 -7.15 -32.07
C PRO A 21 -4.29 -7.73 -31.16
N GLU A 22 -3.24 -8.30 -31.76
CA GLU A 22 -2.04 -8.77 -31.05
C GLU A 22 -1.26 -7.62 -30.41
N GLN A 23 -1.02 -6.52 -31.14
CA GLN A 23 -0.36 -5.34 -30.56
C GLN A 23 -1.16 -4.75 -29.40
N ILE A 24 -2.49 -4.69 -29.51
CA ILE A 24 -3.36 -4.22 -28.42
C ILE A 24 -3.25 -5.14 -27.21
N ASN A 25 -3.26 -6.46 -27.41
CA ASN A 25 -3.10 -7.43 -26.34
C ASN A 25 -1.73 -7.31 -25.65
N ASP A 26 -0.65 -7.14 -26.41
CA ASP A 26 0.70 -6.96 -25.87
C ASP A 26 0.80 -5.67 -25.04
N TYR A 27 0.21 -4.57 -25.50
CA TYR A 27 0.11 -3.34 -24.73
C TYR A 27 -0.64 -3.52 -23.41
N LEU A 28 -1.77 -4.25 -23.43
CA LEU A 28 -2.56 -4.52 -22.22
C LEU A 28 -1.80 -5.39 -21.22
N VAL A 29 -1.10 -6.43 -21.68
CA VAL A 29 -0.25 -7.28 -20.84
C VAL A 29 0.90 -6.49 -20.23
N MET A 30 1.57 -5.65 -21.03
CA MET A 30 2.64 -4.76 -20.55
C MET A 30 2.12 -3.78 -19.50
N LEU A 31 0.97 -3.14 -19.73
CA LEU A 31 0.36 -2.21 -18.79
C LEU A 31 -0.03 -2.90 -17.47
N GLN A 32 -0.58 -4.11 -17.55
CA GLN A 32 -0.90 -4.91 -16.38
C GLN A 32 0.35 -5.31 -15.59
N ALA A 33 1.42 -5.71 -16.28
CA ALA A 33 2.70 -6.04 -15.63
C ALA A 33 3.32 -4.81 -14.94
N ALA A 34 3.33 -3.65 -15.62
CA ALA A 34 3.88 -2.40 -15.08
C ALA A 34 3.07 -1.89 -13.87
N SER A 35 1.74 -1.88 -13.97
CA SER A 35 0.86 -1.45 -12.87
C SER A 35 0.94 -2.41 -11.67
N GLY A 36 1.00 -3.72 -11.92
CA GLY A 36 1.23 -4.72 -10.88
C GLY A 36 2.57 -4.52 -10.18
N GLY A 37 3.65 -4.32 -10.93
CA GLY A 37 4.98 -4.05 -10.39
C GLY A 37 5.03 -2.78 -9.53
N LEU A 38 4.39 -1.69 -9.98
CA LEU A 38 4.30 -0.44 -9.22
C LEU A 38 3.52 -0.63 -7.91
N HIS A 39 2.42 -1.38 -7.95
CA HIS A 39 1.63 -1.68 -6.76
C HIS A 39 2.44 -2.49 -5.73
N TYR A 40 3.18 -3.51 -6.18
CA TYR A 40 4.09 -4.26 -5.31
C TYR A 40 5.17 -3.38 -4.68
N ALA A 41 5.83 -2.55 -5.48
CA ALA A 41 6.85 -1.63 -4.97
C ALA A 41 6.28 -0.68 -3.91
N PHE A 42 5.09 -0.13 -4.16
CA PHE A 42 4.39 0.73 -3.20
C PHE A 42 4.08 0.00 -1.89
N VAL A 43 3.52 -1.21 -1.96
CA VAL A 43 3.19 -2.01 -0.77
C VAL A 43 4.45 -2.31 0.04
N ILE A 44 5.56 -2.69 -0.61
CA ILE A 44 6.83 -2.97 0.08
C ILE A 44 7.36 -1.70 0.77
N VAL A 45 7.50 -0.59 0.03
CA VAL A 45 8.06 0.65 0.57
C VAL A 45 7.21 1.18 1.73
N SER A 46 5.89 1.27 1.55
CA SER A 46 4.97 1.72 2.60
C SER A 46 5.02 0.82 3.84
N SER A 47 5.15 -0.49 3.65
CA SER A 47 5.26 -1.45 4.75
C SER A 47 6.55 -1.30 5.53
N VAL A 48 7.70 -1.19 4.85
CA VAL A 48 9.00 -0.91 5.49
C VAL A 48 8.96 0.41 6.25
N SER A 49 8.43 1.47 5.65
CA SER A 49 8.24 2.76 6.31
C SER A 49 7.36 2.62 7.57
N GLY A 50 6.28 1.84 7.51
CA GLY A 50 5.41 1.56 8.64
C GLY A 50 6.14 0.89 9.81
N VAL A 51 6.98 -0.11 9.53
CA VAL A 51 7.81 -0.77 10.55
C VAL A 51 8.80 0.20 11.19
N VAL A 52 9.56 0.93 10.36
CA VAL A 52 10.60 1.85 10.84
C VAL A 52 10.01 2.98 11.67
N LEU A 53 8.96 3.63 11.17
CA LEU A 53 8.29 4.74 11.86
C LEU A 53 7.56 4.23 13.11
N GLY A 54 6.85 3.11 13.03
CA GLY A 54 6.14 2.52 14.16
C GLY A 54 7.09 2.18 15.32
N LEU A 55 8.21 1.49 15.04
CA LEU A 55 9.24 1.20 16.04
C LEU A 55 9.92 2.46 16.57
N GLY A 56 10.26 3.40 15.68
CA GLY A 56 10.91 4.65 16.06
C GLY A 56 10.06 5.48 17.01
N LEU A 57 8.77 5.59 16.73
CA LEU A 57 7.81 6.31 17.58
C LEU A 57 7.48 5.52 18.85
N ALA A 58 7.26 4.21 18.77
CA ALA A 58 6.94 3.39 19.94
C ALA A 58 8.02 3.44 21.02
N ARG A 59 9.30 3.57 20.65
CA ARG A 59 10.42 3.73 21.59
C ARG A 59 10.39 5.03 22.40
N ARG A 60 9.67 6.06 21.95
CA ARG A 60 9.54 7.33 22.67
C ARG A 60 8.56 7.25 23.85
N PHE A 61 7.71 6.24 23.86
CA PHE A 61 6.71 6.07 24.89
C PHE A 61 7.29 5.33 26.09
N SER A 62 7.23 5.99 27.24
CA SER A 62 7.64 5.43 28.54
C SER A 62 6.55 4.59 29.21
N SER A 63 5.30 4.84 28.82
CA SER A 63 4.10 4.17 29.35
C SER A 63 3.20 3.67 28.23
N LEU A 64 2.44 2.60 28.51
CA LEU A 64 1.51 2.03 27.54
C LEU A 64 0.24 2.90 27.49
N ASN A 65 0.20 3.83 26.54
CA ASN A 65 -0.96 4.70 26.27
C ASN A 65 -1.52 4.45 24.86
N ARG A 66 -2.64 5.11 24.52
CA ARG A 66 -3.32 4.92 23.23
C ARG A 66 -2.44 5.22 22.00
N TYR A 67 -1.50 6.16 22.13
CA TYR A 67 -0.62 6.54 21.03
C TYR A 67 0.54 5.56 20.89
N ALA A 68 1.08 5.06 22.00
CA ALA A 68 2.03 3.95 22.01
C ALA A 68 1.41 2.72 21.32
N VAL A 69 0.16 2.38 21.65
CA VAL A 69 -0.59 1.30 20.99
C VAL A 69 -0.75 1.58 19.50
N ALA A 70 -1.11 2.80 19.10
CA ALA A 70 -1.20 3.17 17.69
C ALA A 70 0.14 3.03 16.96
N CYS A 71 1.27 3.39 17.57
CA CYS A 71 2.61 3.19 17.00
C CYS A 71 2.93 1.71 16.79
N TRP A 72 2.57 0.86 17.76
CA TRP A 72 2.71 -0.60 17.62
C TRP A 72 1.80 -1.17 16.54
N VAL A 73 0.53 -0.75 16.47
CA VAL A 73 -0.39 -1.16 15.40
C VAL A 73 0.15 -0.76 14.04
N PHE A 74 0.71 0.45 13.91
CA PHE A 74 1.33 0.91 12.68
C PHE A 74 2.55 0.05 12.29
N CYS A 75 3.39 -0.31 13.26
CA CYS A 75 4.50 -1.24 13.05
C CYS A 75 4.00 -2.62 12.59
N PHE A 76 3.01 -3.20 13.27
CA PHE A 76 2.47 -4.51 12.94
C PHE A 76 1.76 -4.51 11.58
N ALA A 77 1.09 -3.43 11.20
CA ALA A 77 0.54 -3.26 9.87
C ALA A 77 1.66 -3.28 8.81
N GLY A 78 2.79 -2.61 9.07
CA GLY A 78 3.97 -2.72 8.20
C GLY A 78 4.49 -4.15 8.08
N VAL A 79 4.60 -4.89 9.18
CA VAL A 79 5.00 -6.31 9.13
C VAL A 79 3.99 -7.16 8.34
N ALA A 80 2.69 -6.96 8.55
CA ALA A 80 1.64 -7.66 7.84
C ALA A 80 1.68 -7.36 6.32
N GLY A 81 1.98 -6.11 5.94
CA GLY A 81 2.12 -5.72 4.54
C GLY A 81 3.33 -6.38 3.86
N LEU A 82 4.46 -6.51 4.57
CA LEU A 82 5.63 -7.26 4.09
C LEU A 82 5.32 -8.75 3.91
N LEU A 83 4.63 -9.35 4.89
CA LEU A 83 4.21 -10.75 4.78
C LEU A 83 3.25 -10.95 3.60
N ASN A 84 2.29 -10.04 3.43
CA ASN A 84 1.37 -10.09 2.30
C ASN A 84 2.15 -9.99 0.97
N ALA A 85 3.08 -9.03 0.86
CA ALA A 85 3.92 -8.88 -0.33
C ALA A 85 4.76 -10.14 -0.62
N ALA A 86 5.35 -10.76 0.40
CA ALA A 86 6.10 -12.01 0.25
C ALA A 86 5.22 -13.16 -0.25
N ILE A 87 4.01 -13.33 0.30
CA ILE A 87 3.05 -14.33 -0.17
C ILE A 87 2.65 -14.04 -1.62
N GLY A 88 2.43 -12.77 -1.94
CA GLY A 88 2.04 -12.33 -3.27
C GLY A 88 3.08 -12.64 -4.36
N GLN A 89 4.38 -12.62 -4.03
CA GLN A 89 5.46 -12.98 -4.96
C GLN A 89 5.39 -14.44 -5.43
N HIS A 90 4.74 -15.32 -4.65
CA HIS A 90 4.59 -16.74 -4.98
C HIS A 90 3.23 -17.06 -5.64
N ALA A 91 2.33 -16.09 -5.77
CA ALA A 91 1.04 -16.29 -6.42
C ALA A 91 1.17 -16.11 -7.94
N GLU A 92 0.73 -17.11 -8.71
CA GLU A 92 0.80 -17.10 -10.19
C GLU A 92 -0.01 -15.95 -10.85
N ALA A 93 -1.00 -15.42 -10.13
CA ALA A 93 -1.71 -14.19 -10.47
C ALA A 93 -2.05 -13.47 -9.17
N ALA A 94 -2.03 -12.13 -9.14
CA ALA A 94 -2.47 -11.35 -7.99
C ALA A 94 -3.94 -11.64 -7.69
N PRO A 95 -4.27 -12.52 -6.73
CA PRO A 95 -5.64 -12.90 -6.50
C PRO A 95 -6.36 -11.67 -5.95
N VAL A 96 -7.66 -11.53 -6.20
CA VAL A 96 -8.48 -10.46 -5.57
C VAL A 96 -8.24 -10.41 -4.06
N ALA A 97 -8.02 -11.57 -3.43
CA ALA A 97 -7.65 -11.69 -2.03
C ALA A 97 -6.36 -10.93 -1.64
N PHE A 98 -5.32 -10.92 -2.47
CA PHE A 98 -4.08 -10.18 -2.18
C PHE A 98 -4.32 -8.67 -2.19
N VAL A 99 -5.06 -8.17 -3.17
CA VAL A 99 -5.41 -6.73 -3.26
C VAL A 99 -6.28 -6.32 -2.07
N VAL A 100 -7.26 -7.15 -1.71
CA VAL A 100 -8.10 -6.92 -0.54
C VAL A 100 -7.27 -6.92 0.74
N ALA A 101 -6.36 -7.89 0.93
CA ALA A 101 -5.47 -7.94 2.08
C ALA A 101 -4.56 -6.71 2.17
N SER A 102 -3.94 -6.29 1.06
CA SER A 102 -3.14 -5.07 0.99
C SER A 102 -3.94 -3.83 1.40
N ASN A 103 -5.17 -3.70 0.89
CA ASN A 103 -6.05 -2.58 1.22
C ASN A 103 -6.45 -2.57 2.70
N VAL A 104 -6.75 -3.73 3.29
CA VAL A 104 -7.05 -3.84 4.72
C VAL A 104 -5.86 -3.44 5.58
N VAL A 105 -4.66 -3.92 5.23
CA VAL A 105 -3.42 -3.55 5.93
C VAL A 105 -3.18 -2.04 5.87
N LEU A 106 -3.28 -1.45 4.67
CA LEU A 106 -3.12 0.00 4.47
C LEU A 106 -4.18 0.80 5.22
N PHE A 107 -5.42 0.33 5.27
CA PHE A 107 -6.50 0.97 6.00
C PHE A 107 -6.25 0.98 7.51
N VAL A 108 -5.82 -0.15 8.08
CA VAL A 108 -5.43 -0.24 9.50
C VAL A 108 -4.24 0.69 9.80
N ALA A 109 -3.25 0.71 8.92
CA ALA A 109 -2.10 1.59 9.04
C ALA A 109 -2.51 3.07 9.01
N ALA A 110 -3.45 3.45 8.14
CA ALA A 110 -3.98 4.80 8.05
C ALA A 110 -4.74 5.23 9.31
N ILE A 111 -5.53 4.34 9.92
CA ILE A 111 -6.20 4.62 11.20
C ILE A 111 -5.16 4.87 12.30
N ALA A 112 -4.12 4.04 12.38
CA ALA A 112 -3.07 4.21 13.36
C ALA A 112 -2.33 5.55 13.17
N LEU A 113 -2.00 5.91 11.93
CA LEU A 113 -1.42 7.21 11.59
C LEU A 113 -2.34 8.38 11.97
N LEU A 114 -3.65 8.25 11.76
CA LEU A 114 -4.61 9.29 12.14
C LEU A 114 -4.58 9.51 13.67
N VAL A 115 -4.56 8.43 14.47
CA VAL A 115 -4.47 8.52 15.93
C VAL A 115 -3.16 9.19 16.36
N ILE A 116 -2.04 8.81 15.75
CA ILE A 116 -0.73 9.42 16.02
C ILE A 116 -0.75 10.91 15.64
N GLY A 117 -1.25 11.25 14.46
CA GLY A 117 -1.35 12.63 13.97
C GLY A 117 -2.23 13.51 14.86
N ILE A 118 -3.35 12.99 15.35
CA ILE A 118 -4.18 13.68 16.34
C ILE A 118 -3.40 13.94 17.63
N GLY A 119 -2.58 12.98 18.09
CA GLY A 119 -1.70 13.16 19.24
C GLY A 119 -0.67 14.27 19.03
N VAL A 120 -0.04 14.32 17.85
CA VAL A 120 0.88 15.39 17.48
C VAL A 120 0.19 16.76 17.50
N LEU A 121 -0.99 16.88 16.87
CA LEU A 121 -1.76 18.13 16.84
C LEU A 121 -2.23 18.59 18.22
N ARG A 122 -2.40 17.67 19.16
CA ARG A 122 -2.77 17.97 20.55
C ARG A 122 -1.57 18.33 21.44
N GLY A 123 -0.34 18.26 20.92
CA GLY A 123 0.86 18.60 21.68
C GLY A 123 1.28 17.50 22.66
N GLU A 124 0.99 16.24 22.36
CA GLU A 124 1.39 15.13 23.25
C GLU A 124 2.92 15.07 23.37
N ARG A 125 3.40 15.21 24.62
CA ARG A 125 4.83 15.42 24.94
C ARG A 125 5.75 14.33 24.37
N GLU A 126 5.29 13.09 24.32
CA GLU A 126 6.07 11.95 23.81
C GLU A 126 6.13 11.90 22.26
N LEU A 127 5.26 12.64 21.57
CA LEU A 127 5.17 12.69 20.10
C LEU A 127 5.80 13.95 19.50
N VAL A 128 5.78 15.06 20.23
CA VAL A 128 6.35 16.35 19.79
C VAL A 128 7.86 16.39 20.10
N PRO A 129 8.72 16.90 19.20
CA PRO A 129 10.14 17.08 19.48
C PRO A 129 10.35 18.05 20.66
N GLU A 130 11.30 17.73 21.55
CA GLU A 130 11.74 18.65 22.60
C GLU A 130 12.27 19.94 21.94
N GLY A 131 11.60 21.08 22.18
CA GLY A 131 11.94 22.39 21.61
C GLY A 131 10.89 23.05 20.71
N ALA A 132 9.68 22.49 20.57
CA ALA A 132 8.58 23.12 19.81
C ALA A 132 7.85 24.26 20.56
N ASP A 133 8.16 24.44 21.85
CA ASP A 133 7.67 25.55 22.67
C ASP A 133 8.65 26.72 22.58
N SER A 134 8.56 27.52 21.51
CA SER A 134 9.25 28.82 21.39
C SER A 134 8.26 29.96 21.21
#